data_AF-A0A8B6M4R7-F1
#
_entry.id   AF-A0A8B6M4R7-F1
#
_cell.length_a   1.000
_cell.length_b   1.000
_cell.length_c   1.000
_cell.angle_alpha   90.00
_cell.angle_beta   90.00
_cell.angle_gamma   90.00
#
_symmetry.space_group_name_H-M   'P 1'
#
loop_
_entity.id
_entity.type
_entity.pdbx_description
1 polymer ?
#
loop_
_entity_poly.entity_id
_entity_poly.type
_entity_poly.pdbx_seq_one_letter_code
_entity_poly.pdbx_strand_id
1 'polypeptide(L)'
;MPQLDVHASAVAIREAGVLIRGPSGSGKSRLALALIAGARGAGAFSRLIGDDRIALEARHGRLIARGHPKIRGQIEQRGAGILRLPYIEAAVIRVVADLAPADEAARYPEPASEDAGARPLNCEDWDFRGLGSVNVGGLWLPSLVLPACVGASDLALVILQRFRFGCESGSRPRQGGGGTMMT
;
A
#
# COMPACT_ATOMS: atom_id res chain seq x y z
N MET A 1 4.23 -14.14 -20.82
CA MET A 1 4.29 -12.68 -20.55
C MET A 1 5.50 -12.43 -19.66
N PRO A 2 6.23 -11.30 -19.83
CA PRO A 2 7.44 -11.07 -19.07
C PRO A 2 7.09 -10.84 -17.60
N GLN A 3 7.74 -11.60 -16.72
CA GLN A 3 7.71 -11.39 -15.28
C GLN A 3 8.93 -10.53 -14.93
N LEU A 4 8.71 -9.45 -14.18
CA LEU A 4 9.78 -8.58 -13.69
C LEU A 4 10.03 -8.92 -12.22
N ASP A 5 11.23 -9.42 -11.90
CA ASP A 5 11.62 -9.65 -10.53
C ASP A 5 12.38 -8.43 -9.98
N VAL A 6 11.86 -7.82 -8.92
CA VAL A 6 12.40 -6.60 -8.33
C VAL A 6 12.84 -6.78 -6.89
N HIS A 7 13.82 -5.97 -6.47
CA HIS A 7 14.18 -5.81 -5.07
C HIS A 7 13.23 -4.86 -4.36
N ALA A 8 12.22 -5.41 -3.70
CA ALA A 8 11.13 -4.68 -3.08
C ALA A 8 10.53 -5.44 -1.89
N SER A 9 9.71 -4.75 -1.11
CA SER A 9 8.77 -5.39 -0.17
C SER A 9 7.36 -5.10 -0.65
N ALA A 10 6.40 -5.98 -0.38
CA ALA A 10 5.01 -5.75 -0.77
C ALA A 10 4.06 -6.23 0.31
N VAL A 11 3.05 -5.42 0.59
CA VAL A 11 2.00 -5.72 1.58
C VAL A 11 0.63 -5.46 0.98
N ALA A 12 -0.38 -6.19 1.46
CA ALA A 12 -1.78 -5.89 1.20
C ALA A 12 -2.39 -5.23 2.43
N ILE A 13 -3.14 -4.14 2.21
CA ILE A 13 -3.89 -3.42 3.23
C ILE A 13 -5.31 -3.25 2.68
N ARG A 14 -6.31 -3.75 3.40
CA ARG A 14 -7.68 -3.92 2.89
C ARG A 14 -7.63 -4.63 1.52
N GLU A 15 -8.02 -3.97 0.45
CA GLU A 15 -8.05 -4.51 -0.92
C GLU A 15 -6.87 -4.05 -1.80
N ALA A 16 -5.96 -3.23 -1.26
CA ALA A 16 -4.88 -2.61 -2.02
C ALA A 16 -3.53 -3.24 -1.72
N GLY A 17 -2.80 -3.63 -2.77
CA GLY A 17 -1.38 -3.92 -2.69
C GLY A 17 -0.54 -2.63 -2.69
N VAL A 18 0.37 -2.52 -1.73
CA VAL A 18 1.39 -1.47 -1.64
C VAL A 18 2.73 -2.09 -1.98
N LEU A 19 3.36 -1.63 -3.07
CA LEU A 19 4.72 -2.03 -3.45
C LEU A 19 5.71 -1.01 -2.90
N ILE A 20 6.68 -1.46 -2.11
CA ILE A 20 7.68 -0.62 -1.44
C ILE A 20 9.02 -0.85 -2.11
N ARG A 21 9.55 0.18 -2.77
CA ARG A 21 10.85 0.13 -3.46
C ARG A 21 11.83 1.10 -2.81
N GLY A 22 13.07 1.04 -3.28
CA GLY A 22 14.14 1.92 -2.84
C GLY A 22 15.46 1.17 -2.70
N PRO A 23 16.57 1.89 -2.50
CA PRO A 23 17.91 1.32 -2.40
C PRO A 23 18.05 0.24 -1.33
N SER A 24 19.09 -0.58 -1.41
CA SER A 24 19.40 -1.53 -0.33
C SER A 24 19.63 -0.76 0.98
N GLY A 25 19.10 -1.27 2.09
CA GLY A 25 19.21 -0.61 3.39
C GLY A 25 18.26 0.58 3.63
N SER A 26 17.44 0.99 2.66
CA SER A 26 16.51 2.14 2.81
C SER A 26 15.36 1.93 3.80
N GLY A 27 15.18 0.70 4.31
CA GLY A 27 14.13 0.39 5.29
C GLY A 27 12.85 -0.21 4.73
N LYS A 28 12.83 -0.70 3.47
CA LYS A 28 11.65 -1.35 2.85
C LYS A 28 10.95 -2.37 3.74
N SER A 29 11.71 -3.34 4.30
CA SER A 29 11.18 -4.37 5.20
C SER A 29 10.63 -3.77 6.51
N ARG A 30 11.29 -2.75 7.06
CA ARG A 30 10.79 -2.05 8.26
C ARG A 30 9.48 -1.31 7.98
N LEU A 31 9.36 -0.66 6.82
CA LEU A 31 8.13 -0.01 6.40
C LEU A 31 7.01 -1.03 6.17
N ALA A 32 7.30 -2.17 5.55
CA ALA A 32 6.33 -3.26 5.39
C ALA A 32 5.78 -3.75 6.74
N LEU A 33 6.66 -3.95 7.73
CA LEU A 33 6.28 -4.31 9.10
C LEU A 33 5.41 -3.24 9.76
N ALA A 34 5.82 -1.97 9.65
CA ALA A 34 5.09 -0.84 10.24
C ALA A 34 3.69 -0.67 9.63
N LEU A 35 3.55 -0.86 8.31
CA LEU A 35 2.25 -0.84 7.62
C LEU A 35 1.34 -1.96 8.09
N ILE A 36 1.84 -3.20 8.18
CA ILE A 36 1.07 -4.35 8.66
C ILE A 36 0.61 -4.11 10.10
N ALA A 37 1.51 -3.67 10.97
CA ALA A 37 1.23 -3.40 12.37
C ALA A 37 0.22 -2.25 12.54
N GLY A 38 0.41 -1.12 11.84
CA GLY A 38 -0.48 0.03 11.90
C GLY A 38 -1.89 -0.29 11.38
N ALA A 39 -2.00 -0.95 10.22
CA ALA A 39 -3.28 -1.38 9.67
C ALA A 39 -4.01 -2.35 10.63
N ARG A 40 -3.27 -3.31 11.22
CA ARG A 40 -3.83 -4.23 12.22
C ARG A 40 -4.30 -3.51 13.47
N GLY A 41 -3.54 -2.53 13.95
CA GLY A 41 -3.92 -1.68 15.08
C GLY A 41 -5.19 -0.87 14.82
N ALA A 42 -5.43 -0.49 13.56
CA ALA A 42 -6.68 0.13 13.09
C ALA A 42 -7.81 -0.88 12.79
N GLY A 43 -7.64 -2.17 13.15
CA GLY A 43 -8.64 -3.22 12.92
C GLY A 43 -8.80 -3.64 11.45
N ALA A 44 -7.90 -3.23 10.56
CA ALA A 44 -7.99 -3.52 9.13
C ALA A 44 -7.25 -4.81 8.74
N PHE A 45 -7.68 -5.41 7.64
CA PHE A 45 -6.95 -6.52 7.02
C PHE A 45 -5.58 -6.04 6.56
N SER A 46 -4.54 -6.75 6.98
CA SER A 46 -3.18 -6.57 6.48
C SER A 46 -2.43 -7.90 6.36
N ARG A 47 -1.68 -8.08 5.27
CA ARG A 47 -0.89 -9.29 5.01
C ARG A 47 0.38 -8.96 4.26
N LEU A 48 1.43 -9.73 4.51
CA LEU A 48 2.63 -9.71 3.68
C LEU A 48 2.29 -10.32 2.30
N ILE A 49 2.78 -9.73 1.22
CA ILE A 49 2.81 -10.37 -0.10
C ILE A 49 4.18 -11.00 -0.32
N GLY A 50 5.24 -10.26 0.03
CA GLY A 50 6.62 -10.76 0.04
C GLY A 50 7.60 -9.70 0.55
N ASP A 51 8.83 -10.13 0.79
CA ASP A 51 9.97 -9.28 1.15
C ASP A 51 11.19 -9.65 0.30
N ASP A 52 12.11 -8.70 0.13
CA ASP A 52 13.31 -8.72 -0.71
C ASP A 52 13.11 -9.00 -2.20
N ARG A 53 12.39 -10.06 -2.59
CA ARG A 53 12.16 -10.45 -3.98
C ARG A 53 10.67 -10.52 -4.30
N ILE A 54 10.23 -9.60 -5.14
CA ILE A 54 8.84 -9.53 -5.63
C ILE A 54 8.82 -9.79 -7.13
N ALA A 55 8.07 -10.80 -7.52
CA ALA A 55 7.70 -11.05 -8.90
C ALA A 55 6.51 -10.17 -9.28
N LEU A 56 6.67 -9.39 -10.35
CA LEU A 56 5.66 -8.50 -10.88
C LEU A 56 5.21 -8.96 -12.27
N GLU A 57 3.90 -8.94 -12.48
CA GLU A 57 3.31 -9.29 -13.75
C GLU A 57 2.16 -8.34 -14.09
N ALA A 58 2.21 -7.71 -15.27
CA ALA A 58 1.09 -6.96 -15.81
C ALA A 58 0.08 -7.92 -16.44
N ARG A 59 -1.14 -7.98 -15.90
CA ARG A 59 -2.27 -8.75 -16.46
C ARG A 59 -3.52 -7.88 -16.55
N HIS A 60 -4.14 -7.81 -17.73
CA HIS A 60 -5.41 -7.10 -17.97
C HIS A 60 -5.41 -5.66 -17.40
N GLY A 61 -4.32 -4.91 -17.63
CA GLY A 61 -4.19 -3.53 -17.14
C GLY A 61 -3.95 -3.38 -15.64
N ARG A 62 -3.65 -4.48 -14.92
CA ARG A 62 -3.36 -4.49 -13.48
C ARG A 62 -1.98 -5.07 -13.23
N LEU A 63 -1.24 -4.48 -12.28
CA LEU A 63 0.03 -5.03 -11.84
C LEU A 63 -0.22 -6.01 -10.69
N ILE A 64 0.16 -7.26 -10.87
CA ILE A 64 0.06 -8.31 -9.85
C ILE A 64 1.44 -8.52 -9.24
N ALA A 65 1.52 -8.51 -7.91
CA ALA A 65 2.73 -8.85 -7.18
C ALA A 65 2.61 -10.22 -6.50
N ARG A 66 3.72 -10.95 -6.46
CA ARG A 66 3.89 -12.22 -5.74
C ARG A 66 5.22 -12.23 -5.02
N GLY A 67 5.23 -12.68 -3.76
CA GLY A 67 6.48 -12.96 -3.06
C GLY A 67 7.21 -14.16 -3.67
N HIS A 68 8.55 -14.13 -3.64
CA HIS A 68 9.34 -15.25 -4.13
C HIS A 68 9.03 -16.54 -3.34
N PRO A 69 8.82 -17.69 -4.02
CA PRO A 69 8.28 -18.91 -3.41
C PRO A 69 9.14 -19.48 -2.29
N LYS A 70 10.47 -19.31 -2.34
CA LYS A 70 11.39 -19.84 -1.32
C LYS A 70 11.35 -19.10 0.03
N ILE A 71 10.82 -17.88 0.06
CA ILE A 71 10.86 -16.99 1.25
C ILE A 71 9.47 -16.44 1.60
N ARG A 72 8.41 -17.17 1.26
CA ARG A 72 7.03 -16.76 1.55
C ARG A 72 6.78 -16.59 3.04
N GLY A 73 6.06 -15.53 3.39
CA GLY A 73 5.73 -15.21 4.78
C GLY A 73 6.95 -14.87 5.63
N GLN A 74 8.12 -14.65 5.04
CA GLN A 74 9.35 -14.31 5.76
C GLN A 74 9.72 -12.86 5.49
N ILE A 75 10.22 -12.20 6.54
CA ILE A 75 10.75 -10.84 6.46
C ILE A 75 11.96 -10.75 7.38
N GLU A 76 13.06 -10.20 6.87
CA GLU A 76 14.27 -10.03 7.66
C GLU A 76 14.22 -8.72 8.45
N GLN A 77 14.25 -8.81 9.78
CA GLN A 77 14.41 -7.65 10.64
C GLN A 77 15.80 -7.66 11.26
N ARG A 78 16.66 -6.74 10.81
CA ARG A 78 18.02 -6.58 11.37
C ARG A 78 17.97 -6.43 12.89
N GLY A 79 18.72 -7.28 13.59
CA GLY A 79 18.76 -7.36 15.05
C GLY A 79 17.75 -8.33 15.67
N ALA A 80 16.68 -8.71 14.96
CA ALA A 80 15.67 -9.68 15.41
C ALA A 80 15.68 -11.01 14.62
N GLY A 81 16.36 -11.04 13.46
CA GLY A 81 16.42 -12.21 12.59
C GLY A 81 15.24 -12.30 11.62
N ILE A 82 14.96 -13.50 11.11
CA ILE A 82 13.87 -13.76 10.18
C ILE A 82 12.56 -13.92 10.96
N LEU A 83 11.59 -13.06 10.68
CA LEU A 83 10.25 -13.14 11.23
C LEU A 83 9.32 -13.87 10.27
N ARG A 84 8.34 -14.60 10.84
CA ARG A 84 7.26 -15.24 10.08
C ARG A 84 5.96 -14.47 10.26
N LEU A 85 5.33 -14.08 9.16
CA LEU A 85 4.09 -13.31 9.13
C LEU A 85 3.00 -14.04 8.35
N PRO A 86 1.71 -13.82 8.69
CA PRO A 86 0.60 -14.14 7.81
C PRO A 86 0.80 -13.45 6.45
N TYR A 87 0.66 -14.21 5.37
CA TYR A 87 0.89 -13.74 4.01
C TYR A 87 -0.24 -14.14 3.07
N ILE A 88 -0.26 -13.52 1.89
CA ILE A 88 -1.09 -13.92 0.75
C ILE A 88 -0.20 -14.15 -0.47
N GLU A 89 -0.64 -15.04 -1.34
CA GLU A 89 0.11 -15.48 -2.51
C GLU A 89 0.30 -14.41 -3.58
N ALA A 90 -0.71 -13.54 -3.72
CA ALA A 90 -0.69 -12.47 -4.69
C ALA A 90 -1.68 -11.36 -4.31
N ALA A 91 -1.38 -10.15 -4.77
CA ALA A 91 -2.35 -9.06 -4.79
C ALA A 91 -2.11 -8.12 -5.97
N VAL A 92 -3.15 -7.35 -6.29
CA VAL A 92 -3.05 -6.25 -7.24
C VAL A 92 -2.38 -5.07 -6.55
N ILE A 93 -1.27 -4.59 -7.10
CA ILE A 93 -0.62 -3.36 -6.65
C ILE A 93 -1.47 -2.18 -7.12
N ARG A 94 -1.79 -1.30 -6.16
CA ARG A 94 -2.59 -0.10 -6.36
C ARG A 94 -1.78 1.18 -6.15
N VAL A 95 -0.69 1.09 -5.38
CA VAL A 95 0.22 2.21 -5.11
C VAL A 95 1.65 1.73 -4.95
N VAL A 96 2.59 2.57 -5.35
CA VAL A 96 4.02 2.37 -5.19
C VAL A 96 4.57 3.38 -4.19
N ALA A 97 5.30 2.92 -3.18
CA ALA A 97 6.00 3.75 -2.22
C ALA A 97 7.52 3.63 -2.48
N ASP A 98 8.13 4.69 -2.98
CA ASP A 98 9.54 4.75 -3.29
C ASP A 98 10.31 5.42 -2.14
N LEU A 99 11.15 4.65 -1.45
CA LEU A 99 12.06 5.18 -0.44
C LEU A 99 13.29 5.77 -1.13
N ALA A 100 13.46 7.08 -1.02
CA ALA A 100 14.54 7.84 -1.67
C ALA A 100 15.36 8.64 -0.64
N PRO A 101 16.60 9.06 -0.99
CA PRO A 101 17.35 10.08 -0.25
C PRO A 101 16.51 11.35 0.01
N ALA A 102 16.81 12.07 1.10
CA ALA A 102 15.97 13.18 1.56
C ALA A 102 15.91 14.37 0.58
N ASP A 103 16.98 14.58 -0.18
CA ASP A 103 17.11 15.56 -1.25
C ASP A 103 16.27 15.20 -2.49
N GLU A 104 16.08 13.91 -2.76
CA GLU A 104 15.21 13.42 -3.84
C GLU A 104 13.74 13.30 -3.42
N ALA A 105 13.47 13.09 -2.13
CA ALA A 105 12.13 13.11 -1.54
C ALA A 105 11.61 14.55 -1.33
N ALA A 106 11.81 15.41 -2.34
CA ALA A 106 11.49 16.84 -2.31
C ALA A 106 10.07 17.08 -1.76
N ARG A 107 10.01 17.85 -0.66
CA ARG A 107 8.86 18.12 0.23
C ARG A 107 7.87 16.95 0.34
N TYR A 108 7.93 16.31 1.51
CA TYR A 108 6.81 15.56 2.10
C TYR A 108 5.48 16.14 1.60
N PRO A 109 4.63 15.34 0.93
CA PRO A 109 3.66 15.86 -0.01
C PRO A 109 2.75 16.91 0.64
N GLU A 110 2.93 18.18 0.25
CA GLU A 110 1.82 19.12 0.20
C GLU A 110 0.90 18.64 -0.93
N PRO A 111 -0.44 18.74 -0.79
CA PRO A 111 -1.37 18.25 -1.81
C PRO A 111 -1.11 18.99 -3.13
N ALA A 112 -0.42 18.35 -4.06
CA ALA A 112 -0.03 18.95 -5.33
C ALA A 112 -0.95 18.52 -6.47
N SER A 113 -1.15 19.50 -7.34
CA SER A 113 -2.06 19.61 -8.48
C SER A 113 -1.87 18.54 -9.56
N GLU A 114 -3.00 18.27 -10.22
CA GLU A 114 -3.16 17.32 -11.32
C GLU A 114 -2.23 17.63 -12.49
N ASP A 115 -1.55 16.59 -13.02
CA ASP A 115 -1.25 16.53 -14.44
C ASP A 115 -1.10 15.09 -14.99
N ALA A 116 -1.78 14.93 -16.14
CA ALA A 116 -1.66 13.98 -17.25
C ALA A 116 -1.62 12.45 -17.03
N GLY A 117 -2.81 11.82 -17.17
CA GLY A 117 -2.96 10.59 -17.97
C GLY A 117 -3.39 9.31 -17.23
N ALA A 118 -3.09 9.18 -15.94
CA ALA A 118 -3.65 8.11 -15.12
C ALA A 118 -4.88 8.65 -14.39
N ARG A 119 -6.08 8.13 -14.69
CA ARG A 119 -7.24 8.39 -13.81
C ARG A 119 -6.87 7.82 -12.43
N PRO A 120 -6.76 8.65 -11.38
CA PRO A 120 -6.51 8.12 -10.04
C PRO A 120 -7.62 7.14 -9.72
N LEU A 121 -7.24 5.94 -9.28
CA LEU A 121 -8.19 4.95 -8.82
C LEU A 121 -8.84 5.52 -7.55
N ASN A 122 -10.12 5.82 -7.63
CA ASN A 122 -10.94 6.18 -6.48
C ASN A 122 -11.74 4.93 -6.10
N CYS A 123 -11.59 4.45 -4.88
CA CYS A 123 -12.60 3.60 -4.29
C CYS A 123 -13.00 4.20 -2.94
N GLU A 124 -14.20 3.88 -2.46
CA GLU A 124 -14.75 4.47 -1.23
C GLU A 124 -13.88 4.22 0.02
N ASP A 125 -12.94 3.28 -0.06
CA ASP A 125 -12.03 2.86 1.01
C ASP A 125 -10.63 3.50 0.98
N TRP A 126 -10.22 4.20 -0.10
CA TRP A 126 -8.92 4.89 -0.15
C TRP A 126 -8.84 6.05 -1.16
N ASP A 127 -7.99 7.04 -0.86
CA ASP A 127 -7.79 8.27 -1.63
C ASP A 127 -6.34 8.44 -2.11
N PHE A 128 -6.09 8.14 -3.39
CA PHE A 128 -4.79 8.35 -4.06
C PHE A 128 -4.79 9.58 -4.98
N ARG A 129 -5.69 10.54 -4.78
CA ARG A 129 -5.61 11.83 -5.48
C ARG A 129 -4.36 12.60 -5.04
N GLY A 130 -3.83 13.42 -5.96
CA GLY A 130 -2.62 14.22 -5.73
C GLY A 130 -1.35 13.40 -5.52
N LEU A 131 -1.36 12.10 -5.86
CA LEU A 131 -0.15 11.30 -5.94
C LEU A 131 0.55 11.52 -7.28
N GLY A 132 1.88 11.37 -7.27
CA GLY A 132 2.62 11.23 -8.50
C GLY A 132 2.26 9.94 -9.23
N SER A 133 2.87 9.71 -10.38
CA SER A 133 2.71 8.47 -11.13
C SER A 133 4.07 7.88 -11.48
N VAL A 134 4.17 6.56 -11.45
CA VAL A 134 5.38 5.85 -11.85
C VAL A 134 5.05 4.67 -12.76
N ASN A 135 5.90 4.43 -13.77
CA ASN A 135 5.75 3.29 -14.65
C ASN A 135 6.41 2.05 -14.03
N VAL A 136 5.65 0.96 -13.90
CA VAL A 136 6.15 -0.34 -13.44
C VAL A 136 5.59 -1.42 -14.34
N GLY A 137 6.48 -2.16 -15.01
CA GLY A 137 6.08 -3.24 -15.92
C GLY A 137 5.18 -2.77 -17.07
N GLY A 138 5.34 -1.52 -17.53
CA GLY A 138 4.53 -0.93 -18.60
C GLY A 138 3.20 -0.31 -18.15
N LEU A 139 2.87 -0.36 -16.86
CA LEU A 139 1.66 0.25 -16.30
C LEU A 139 2.01 1.48 -15.46
N TRP A 140 1.21 2.54 -15.59
CA TRP A 140 1.32 3.73 -14.74
C TRP A 140 0.51 3.51 -13.46
N LEU A 141 1.18 3.57 -12.32
CA LEU A 141 0.56 3.43 -11.00
C LEU A 141 0.72 4.71 -10.19
N PRO A 142 -0.24 5.04 -9.31
CA PRO A 142 -0.06 6.07 -8.30
C PRO A 142 1.19 5.81 -7.44
N SER A 143 1.94 6.85 -7.14
CA SER A 143 3.19 6.74 -6.39
C SER A 143 3.40 7.83 -5.33
N LEU A 144 4.09 7.43 -4.27
CA LEU A 144 4.59 8.28 -3.19
C LEU A 144 6.11 8.17 -3.15
N VAL A 145 6.81 9.29 -3.13
CA VAL A 145 8.25 9.32 -2.81
C VAL A 145 8.39 9.69 -1.35
N LEU A 146 9.09 8.85 -0.58
CA LEU A 146 9.19 8.93 0.87
C LEU A 146 10.66 9.02 1.28
N PRO A 147 11.02 9.93 2.21
CA PRO A 147 12.40 10.07 2.67
C PRO A 147 12.83 8.86 3.49
N ALA A 148 13.87 8.15 3.04
CA ALA A 148 14.38 6.94 3.69
C ALA A 148 15.00 7.18 5.08
N CYS A 149 15.28 8.44 5.44
CA CYS A 149 15.79 8.82 6.76
C CYS A 149 14.71 8.92 7.84
N VAL A 150 13.43 8.97 7.45
CA VAL A 150 12.30 9.06 8.39
C VAL A 150 11.94 7.69 8.96
N GLY A 151 11.48 7.66 10.21
CA GLY A 151 11.09 6.45 10.90
C GLY A 151 9.99 5.68 10.14
N ALA A 152 10.12 4.35 10.08
CA ALA A 152 9.19 3.50 9.35
C ALA A 152 7.73 3.63 9.83
N SER A 153 7.52 3.89 11.12
CA SER A 153 6.18 4.12 11.68
C SER A 153 5.55 5.41 11.15
N ASP A 154 6.31 6.50 11.06
CA ASP A 154 5.81 7.78 10.56
C ASP A 154 5.49 7.69 9.07
N LEU A 155 6.37 7.06 8.29
CA LEU A 155 6.13 6.76 6.88
C LEU A 155 4.91 5.86 6.68
N ALA A 156 4.71 4.87 7.56
CA ALA A 156 3.54 4.02 7.52
C ALA A 156 2.26 4.83 7.77
N LEU A 157 2.28 5.79 8.72
CA LEU A 157 1.13 6.66 8.97
C LEU A 157 0.75 7.48 7.73
N VAL A 158 1.72 8.02 6.98
CA VAL A 158 1.45 8.75 5.72
C VAL A 158 0.66 7.90 4.74
N ILE A 159 1.10 6.66 4.53
CA ILE A 159 0.45 5.73 3.62
C ILE A 159 -0.91 5.34 4.18
N LEU A 160 -1.00 4.99 5.46
CA LEU A 160 -2.23 4.55 6.13
C LEU A 160 -3.30 5.65 6.16
N GLN A 161 -2.94 6.92 6.28
CA GLN A 161 -3.88 8.06 6.20
C GLN A 161 -4.58 8.16 4.85
N ARG A 162 -4.07 7.50 3.80
CA ARG A 162 -4.76 7.40 2.49
C ARG A 162 -5.86 6.35 2.48
N PHE A 163 -5.92 5.49 3.49
CA PHE A 163 -6.97 4.51 3.66
C PHE A 163 -8.02 5.05 4.61
N ARG A 164 -9.30 4.88 4.25
CA ARG A 164 -10.40 5.16 5.15
C ARG A 164 -10.60 3.93 6.04
N PHE A 165 -10.16 4.04 7.29
CA PHE A 165 -10.47 3.06 8.32
C PHE A 165 -11.81 3.46 8.97
N GLY A 166 -12.90 2.90 8.44
CA GLY A 166 -14.24 3.11 9.00
C GLY A 166 -14.39 2.41 10.35
N CYS A 167 -14.87 3.16 11.34
CA CYS A 167 -15.35 2.63 12.61
C CYS A 167 -16.76 2.07 12.38
N GLU A 168 -16.91 0.76 12.16
CA GLU A 168 -18.22 0.11 12.16
C GLU A 168 -18.72 -0.03 13.61
N SER A 169 -19.18 1.06 14.20
CA SER A 169 -20.11 1.02 15.32
C SER A 169 -21.07 2.19 15.21
N GLY A 170 -22.13 1.99 14.45
CA GLY A 170 -23.16 2.99 14.23
C GLY A 170 -24.33 2.42 13.45
N SER A 171 -25.00 1.41 14.02
CA SER A 171 -26.38 1.12 13.68
C SER A 171 -27.21 2.39 13.87
N ARG A 172 -27.43 3.15 12.78
CA ARG A 172 -28.49 4.15 12.78
C ARG A 172 -29.80 3.37 12.95
N PRO A 173 -30.62 3.63 13.99
CA PRO A 173 -31.98 3.13 13.95
C PRO A 173 -32.65 3.77 12.73
N ARG A 174 -33.24 2.95 11.87
CA ARG A 174 -34.17 3.43 10.85
C ARG A 174 -35.26 4.19 11.59
N GLN A 175 -35.20 5.53 11.59
CA GLN A 175 -36.36 6.32 11.94
C GLN A 175 -37.38 6.09 10.83
N GLY A 176 -38.36 5.24 11.13
CA GLY A 176 -39.56 5.08 10.33
C GLY A 176 -40.34 6.38 10.36
N GLY A 177 -40.23 7.17 9.29
CA GLY A 177 -41.06 8.34 9.05
C GLY A 177 -42.23 7.96 8.16
N GLY A 178 -43.44 8.09 8.72
CA GLY A 178 -44.61 8.65 8.04
C GLY A 178 -45.34 7.78 7.01
N GLY A 179 -46.50 7.27 7.40
CA GLY A 179 -47.48 6.69 6.49
C GLY A 179 -48.89 6.68 7.09
N THR A 180 -49.42 7.85 7.45
CA THR A 180 -50.86 8.05 7.65
C THR A 180 -51.42 8.64 6.36
N MET A 181 -52.23 7.88 5.60
CA MET A 181 -53.55 8.31 5.10
C MET A 181 -54.19 7.24 4.19
N MET A 182 -55.53 7.20 4.28
CA MET A 182 -56.53 6.57 3.41
C MET A 182 -56.84 5.09 3.66
N THR A 183 -57.92 4.85 4.41
CA THR A 183 -59.25 4.53 3.85
C THR A 183 -60.32 4.81 4.88
#